data_AF-A0A2H3AXJ0-F1
#
_entry.id   AF-A0A2H3AXJ0-F1
#
_cell.length_a   1.000
_cell.length_b   1.000
_cell.length_c   1.000
_cell.angle_alpha   90.00
_cell.angle_beta   90.00
_cell.angle_gamma   90.00
#
_symmetry.space_group_name_H-M   'P 1'
#
loop_
_entity.id
_entity.type
_entity.pdbx_description
1 polymer ?
#
loop_
_entity_poly.entity_id
_entity_poly.type
_entity_poly.pdbx_seq_one_letter_code
_entity_poly.pdbx_strand_id
1 'polypeptide(L)'
;MGGCIGRLTVRDKVSSSTTAAADNLECTSAGEMQTPSPPPPVSTQPQPPKYEFVSRLTMPQASPHVPPRPEFIPFTIPYLCMSKPYDGKDFWSYPERCGWIVHVKDTQCHVLCPPGVCLDGMGMEEVEDDTRPPMFSRSDGSVVVASDKAAFLQAWLFFGVLTEVSNLCGLDIDLATEFFLEDGSVSTDRLNGLPGRWFEAAATSGLAGDKVLMKLILTIARHSHLMLSEERSEAHTSMFKYSYAECRVFHSLEILVRTVGLHLLLHTYMPGFTTTEEEGWGRKRIERSLDWPAWYRQHPNEGIDQLSDLARDKLEEQGWCESELDLLAHDELAFASLLSRPRIRDHSSCGDTICHAYQTEESTYRTRHVDDECSCDFVGLDTDGLIAVLSQNKVPKLVITDELELEVVSENDYPYIALSHV
;
A
#
# COMPACT_ATOMS: atom_id res chain seq x y z
N MET A 1 -19.39 -13.74 -64.66
CA MET A 1 -18.35 -13.23 -65.57
C MET A 1 -17.03 -13.19 -64.80
N GLY A 2 -16.01 -13.91 -65.28
CA GLY A 2 -14.57 -13.83 -64.91
C GLY A 2 -14.21 -14.10 -63.43
N GLY A 3 -13.33 -15.02 -63.04
CA GLY A 3 -12.29 -15.77 -63.78
C GLY A 3 -10.91 -15.55 -63.12
N CYS A 4 -10.19 -16.66 -62.91
CA CYS A 4 -8.75 -16.81 -62.59
C CYS A 4 -8.33 -16.65 -61.11
N ILE A 5 -7.92 -17.69 -60.37
CA ILE A 5 -6.82 -18.69 -60.50
C ILE A 5 -5.43 -18.11 -60.22
N GLY A 6 -4.74 -18.65 -59.21
CA GLY A 6 -3.31 -18.46 -58.97
C GLY A 6 -2.79 -19.30 -57.79
N ARG A 7 -2.53 -20.58 -58.02
CA ARG A 7 -1.85 -21.53 -57.13
C ARG A 7 -0.38 -21.58 -57.55
N LEU A 8 0.58 -21.55 -56.63
CA LEU A 8 1.98 -21.90 -56.91
C LEU A 8 2.62 -22.59 -55.69
N THR A 9 3.27 -23.70 -55.99
CA THR A 9 3.85 -24.72 -55.10
C THR A 9 5.37 -24.63 -55.05
N VAL A 10 5.92 -24.92 -53.86
CA VAL A 10 7.08 -25.79 -53.53
C VAL A 10 8.39 -25.64 -54.34
N ARG A 11 9.51 -25.41 -53.62
CA ARG A 11 10.76 -26.17 -53.81
C ARG A 11 11.78 -26.03 -52.66
N ASP A 12 12.33 -27.17 -52.29
CA ASP A 12 13.38 -27.47 -51.31
C ASP A 12 14.81 -27.04 -51.72
N LYS A 13 15.69 -26.93 -50.71
CA LYS A 13 17.12 -27.35 -50.66
C LYS A 13 17.64 -27.08 -49.22
N VAL A 14 17.96 -28.03 -48.34
CA VAL A 14 19.01 -29.08 -48.30
C VAL A 14 20.45 -28.54 -48.09
N SER A 15 20.86 -28.55 -46.80
CA SER A 15 22.04 -29.23 -46.20
C SER A 15 23.46 -28.63 -46.07
N SER A 16 24.05 -29.00 -44.91
CA SER A 16 25.47 -29.16 -44.47
C SER A 16 26.22 -27.89 -44.01
N SER A 17 26.86 -27.74 -42.84
CA SER A 17 27.56 -28.57 -41.82
C SER A 17 29.02 -28.98 -42.14
N THR A 18 30.02 -28.32 -41.50
CA THR A 18 31.37 -28.83 -41.08
C THR A 18 32.08 -27.67 -40.32
N THR A 19 32.49 -27.65 -39.05
CA THR A 19 33.52 -28.36 -38.23
C THR A 19 34.98 -28.32 -38.72
N ALA A 20 35.86 -27.62 -37.97
CA ALA A 20 37.22 -27.96 -37.47
C ALA A 20 37.85 -26.66 -36.88
N ALA A 21 38.32 -26.55 -35.63
CA ALA A 21 39.53 -27.12 -34.99
C ALA A 21 40.81 -26.90 -35.83
N ALA A 22 41.98 -26.57 -35.33
CA ALA A 22 42.58 -26.12 -34.07
C ALA A 22 44.02 -25.73 -34.50
N ASP A 23 44.73 -24.83 -33.80
CA ASP A 23 46.20 -24.93 -33.75
C ASP A 23 46.76 -24.13 -32.56
N ASN A 24 47.45 -24.89 -31.71
CA ASN A 24 48.32 -24.45 -30.63
C ASN A 24 49.72 -24.21 -31.18
N LEU A 25 50.46 -23.27 -30.59
CA LEU A 25 51.93 -23.34 -30.56
C LEU A 25 52.44 -22.82 -29.21
N GLU A 26 52.98 -23.75 -28.43
CA GLU A 26 53.84 -23.49 -27.27
C GLU A 26 55.20 -22.96 -27.73
N CYS A 27 55.77 -21.99 -27.00
CA CYS A 27 57.19 -21.99 -26.71
C CYS A 27 57.52 -21.17 -25.46
N THR A 28 58.35 -21.79 -24.64
CA THR A 28 58.86 -21.45 -23.32
C THR A 28 59.84 -20.28 -23.32
N SER A 29 59.83 -19.46 -22.27
CA SER A 29 61.06 -19.07 -21.56
C SER A 29 60.74 -18.53 -20.17
N ALA A 30 61.50 -19.01 -19.19
CA ALA A 30 61.48 -18.60 -17.80
C ALA A 30 62.30 -17.31 -17.62
N GLY A 31 61.78 -16.35 -16.86
CA GLY A 31 62.47 -15.12 -16.51
C GLY A 31 61.89 -14.50 -15.23
N GLU A 32 62.64 -14.67 -14.14
CA GLU A 32 62.76 -13.83 -12.95
C GLU A 32 61.51 -13.14 -12.35
N MET A 33 61.10 -13.63 -11.17
CA MET A 33 60.17 -12.97 -10.26
C MET A 33 60.74 -11.64 -9.75
N GLN A 34 60.16 -10.52 -10.21
CA GLN A 34 60.18 -9.25 -9.51
C GLN A 34 58.81 -9.01 -8.86
N THR A 35 58.83 -8.75 -7.55
CA THR A 35 57.67 -8.36 -6.75
C THR A 35 57.04 -7.06 -7.28
N PRO A 36 55.72 -6.99 -7.50
CA PRO A 36 55.07 -5.76 -7.96
C PRO A 36 54.98 -4.73 -6.84
N SER A 37 55.38 -3.50 -7.14
CA SER A 37 55.13 -2.30 -6.34
C SER A 37 53.63 -2.11 -6.08
N PRO A 38 53.24 -1.53 -4.93
CA PRO A 38 51.82 -1.30 -4.62
C PRO A 38 51.18 -0.34 -5.64
N PRO A 39 49.89 -0.52 -5.96
CA PRO A 39 49.18 0.38 -6.85
C PRO A 39 49.11 1.80 -6.24
N PRO A 40 49.08 2.85 -7.08
CA PRO A 40 48.87 4.21 -6.60
C PRO A 40 47.52 4.31 -5.87
N PRO A 41 47.38 5.22 -4.90
CA PRO A 41 46.13 5.37 -4.16
C PRO A 41 44.98 5.60 -5.13
N VAL A 42 43.95 4.76 -5.00
CA VAL A 42 42.68 4.88 -5.69
C VAL A 42 42.20 6.31 -5.53
N SER A 43 42.11 7.01 -6.67
CA SER A 43 41.45 8.30 -6.76
C SER A 43 40.05 8.13 -6.20
N THR A 44 39.80 8.70 -5.03
CA THR A 44 38.46 8.81 -4.45
C THR A 44 37.56 9.45 -5.49
N GLN A 45 36.70 8.64 -6.12
CA GLN A 45 35.55 9.18 -6.84
C GLN A 45 34.79 10.09 -5.85
N PRO A 46 34.32 11.26 -6.30
CA PRO A 46 33.45 12.08 -5.48
C PRO A 46 32.26 11.22 -5.07
N GLN A 47 32.00 11.09 -3.76
CA GLN A 47 30.73 10.54 -3.33
C GLN A 47 29.62 11.37 -3.98
N PRO A 48 28.61 10.75 -4.60
CA PRO A 48 27.47 11.50 -5.10
C PRO A 48 26.90 12.33 -3.95
N PRO A 49 26.46 13.57 -4.20
CA PRO A 49 25.90 14.42 -3.15
C PRO A 49 24.79 13.63 -2.46
N LYS A 50 24.91 13.41 -1.15
CA LYS A 50 23.82 12.86 -0.35
C LYS A 50 22.65 13.83 -0.50
N TYR A 51 21.60 13.40 -1.21
CA TYR A 51 20.38 14.17 -1.36
C TYR A 51 19.63 14.18 -0.01
N GLU A 52 20.07 15.07 0.89
CA GLU A 52 19.45 15.36 2.20
C GLU A 52 17.94 15.70 2.10
N PHE A 53 17.49 15.97 0.87
CA PHE A 53 16.11 16.20 0.48
C PHE A 53 15.18 14.99 0.63
N VAL A 54 15.65 13.76 0.38
CA VAL A 54 14.81 12.54 0.46
C VAL A 54 14.37 12.29 1.90
N SER A 55 15.23 12.60 2.88
CA SER A 55 14.92 12.50 4.31
C SER A 55 13.89 13.50 4.83
N ARG A 56 13.50 14.51 4.03
CA ARG A 56 12.51 15.53 4.42
C ARG A 56 11.11 15.30 3.85
N LEU A 57 10.98 14.44 2.83
CA LEU A 57 9.69 14.11 2.20
C LEU A 57 8.98 12.94 2.88
N THR A 58 9.72 12.10 3.60
CA THR A 58 9.15 11.26 4.66
C THR A 58 8.94 12.14 5.89
N MET A 59 7.81 11.98 6.57
CA MET A 59 7.28 12.87 7.61
C MET A 59 8.36 13.49 8.52
N PRO A 60 8.22 14.77 8.94
CA PRO A 60 9.20 15.41 9.81
C PRO A 60 9.44 14.53 11.03
N GLN A 61 10.69 14.07 11.17
CA GLN A 61 11.15 13.28 12.31
C GLN A 61 10.81 14.04 13.59
N ALA A 62 9.82 13.54 14.34
CA ALA A 62 9.39 14.16 15.59
C ALA A 62 10.52 14.13 16.65
N SER A 63 11.56 13.31 16.46
CA SER A 63 12.76 13.26 17.29
C SER A 63 13.86 12.43 16.60
N PRO A 64 15.16 12.80 16.71
CA PRO A 64 16.29 12.04 16.16
C PRO A 64 16.49 10.64 16.78
N HIS A 65 15.74 10.29 17.83
CA HIS A 65 15.81 8.99 18.50
C HIS A 65 14.63 8.06 18.22
N VAL A 66 13.62 8.52 17.46
CA VAL A 66 12.47 7.70 17.09
C VAL A 66 12.67 7.25 15.64
N PRO A 67 12.61 5.95 15.33
CA PRO A 67 12.72 5.51 13.94
C PRO A 67 11.60 6.13 13.10
N PRO A 68 11.84 6.41 11.80
CA PRO A 68 10.79 6.86 10.90
C PRO A 68 9.58 5.94 11.00
N ARG A 69 8.39 6.55 11.12
CA ARG A 69 7.14 5.80 11.00
C ARG A 69 7.12 5.14 9.61
N PRO A 70 6.85 3.83 9.50
CA PRO A 70 6.74 3.18 8.20
C PRO A 70 5.61 3.80 7.38
N GLU A 71 5.72 3.76 6.05
CA GLU A 71 4.69 4.26 5.14
C GLU A 71 3.36 3.51 5.33
N PHE A 72 3.40 2.23 5.72
CA PHE A 72 2.24 1.41 6.04
C PHE A 72 2.60 0.30 7.06
N ILE A 73 1.60 -0.36 7.67
CA ILE A 73 1.84 -1.51 8.55
C ILE A 73 2.20 -2.75 7.72
N PRO A 74 3.40 -3.32 7.89
CA PRO A 74 3.80 -4.51 7.15
C PRO A 74 3.04 -5.76 7.62
N PHE A 75 2.84 -6.70 6.70
CA PHE A 75 2.18 -7.98 6.96
C PHE A 75 2.67 -9.06 6.00
N THR A 76 2.33 -10.32 6.28
CA THR A 76 2.77 -11.47 5.50
C THR A 76 1.64 -12.03 4.64
N ILE A 77 1.85 -12.23 3.33
CA ILE A 77 0.87 -12.83 2.43
C ILE A 77 1.31 -14.23 2.00
N PRO A 78 0.38 -15.14 1.66
CA PRO A 78 0.74 -16.44 1.10
C PRO A 78 1.40 -16.29 -0.28
N TYR A 79 2.29 -17.21 -0.63
CA TYR A 79 2.84 -17.33 -1.98
C TYR A 79 1.94 -18.23 -2.85
N LEU A 80 0.92 -17.64 -3.47
CA LEU A 80 -0.10 -18.34 -4.26
C LEU A 80 0.40 -18.77 -5.63
N CYS A 81 1.35 -18.04 -6.22
CA CYS A 81 1.83 -18.28 -7.58
C CYS A 81 2.98 -19.29 -7.70
N MET A 82 3.15 -20.18 -6.73
CA MET A 82 4.24 -21.16 -6.73
C MET A 82 4.27 -22.06 -7.97
N SER A 83 3.11 -22.40 -8.53
CA SER A 83 3.00 -23.25 -9.71
C SER A 83 3.38 -22.55 -11.02
N LYS A 84 3.22 -21.23 -11.08
CA LYS A 84 3.50 -20.37 -12.24
C LYS A 84 4.07 -19.03 -11.73
N PRO A 85 5.33 -19.02 -11.26
CA PRO A 85 5.96 -17.80 -10.77
C PRO A 85 6.19 -16.81 -11.92
N TYR A 86 6.43 -15.54 -11.56
CA TYR A 86 6.90 -14.57 -12.53
C TYR A 86 8.23 -15.04 -13.14
N ASP A 87 8.33 -15.00 -14.47
CA ASP A 87 9.46 -15.61 -15.19
C ASP A 87 10.64 -14.65 -15.40
N GLY A 88 10.57 -13.43 -14.85
CA GLY A 88 11.62 -12.41 -14.96
C GLY A 88 11.79 -11.83 -16.36
N LYS A 89 10.87 -12.13 -17.30
CA LYS A 89 10.91 -11.59 -18.67
C LYS A 89 10.05 -10.34 -18.79
N ASP A 90 9.71 -9.97 -20.02
CA ASP A 90 8.87 -8.81 -20.32
C ASP A 90 7.54 -8.84 -19.56
N PHE A 91 7.27 -7.73 -18.86
CA PHE A 91 6.08 -7.52 -18.04
C PHE A 91 4.79 -7.58 -18.87
N TRP A 92 4.79 -7.00 -20.06
CA TRP A 92 3.58 -6.81 -20.87
C TRP A 92 3.07 -8.09 -21.51
N SER A 93 3.97 -8.99 -21.92
CA SER A 93 3.63 -10.27 -22.53
C SER A 93 3.52 -11.42 -21.51
N TYR A 94 3.73 -11.18 -20.22
CA TYR A 94 3.59 -12.21 -19.18
C TYR A 94 2.21 -12.89 -19.17
N PRO A 95 1.07 -12.16 -19.27
CA PRO A 95 -0.24 -12.79 -19.34
C PRO A 95 -0.36 -13.83 -20.45
N GLU A 96 0.05 -13.48 -21.67
CA GLU A 96 -0.02 -14.37 -22.83
C GLU A 96 0.83 -15.63 -22.63
N ARG A 97 2.05 -15.48 -22.08
CA ARG A 97 2.94 -16.61 -21.77
C ARG A 97 2.33 -17.56 -20.73
N CYS A 98 1.47 -17.06 -19.84
CA CYS A 98 0.77 -17.85 -18.84
C CYS A 98 -0.63 -18.35 -19.27
N GLY A 99 -0.99 -18.11 -20.54
CA GLY A 99 -2.27 -18.50 -21.11
C GLY A 99 -3.45 -17.64 -20.65
N TRP A 100 -3.20 -16.38 -20.34
CA TRP A 100 -4.20 -15.38 -20.00
C TRP A 100 -4.40 -14.40 -21.14
N ILE A 101 -5.65 -14.02 -21.37
CA ILE A 101 -6.05 -12.96 -22.28
C ILE A 101 -6.58 -11.81 -21.43
N VAL A 102 -6.03 -10.61 -21.66
CA VAL A 102 -6.45 -9.37 -21.00
C VAL A 102 -7.34 -8.60 -21.97
N HIS A 103 -8.60 -8.39 -21.59
CA HIS A 103 -9.60 -7.73 -22.45
C HIS A 103 -9.60 -6.21 -22.33
N VAL A 104 -9.09 -5.69 -21.21
CA VAL A 104 -9.13 -4.27 -20.89
C VAL A 104 -7.80 -3.60 -21.22
N LYS A 105 -7.86 -2.36 -21.74
CA LYS A 105 -6.70 -1.52 -22.01
C LYS A 105 -6.89 -0.14 -21.41
N ASP A 106 -5.81 0.40 -20.84
CA ASP A 106 -5.78 1.79 -20.41
C ASP A 106 -5.67 2.69 -21.65
N THR A 107 -6.74 3.41 -21.97
CA THR A 107 -6.83 4.26 -23.16
C THR A 107 -6.01 5.54 -23.04
N GLN A 108 -5.66 5.96 -21.81
CA GLN A 108 -4.91 7.19 -21.53
C GLN A 108 -5.39 8.43 -22.31
N CYS A 109 -6.71 8.57 -22.48
CA CYS A 109 -7.31 9.60 -23.32
C CYS A 109 -6.90 11.03 -22.94
N HIS A 110 -6.79 11.32 -21.64
CA HIS A 110 -6.29 12.61 -21.13
C HIS A 110 -5.34 12.40 -19.95
N VAL A 111 -4.45 13.37 -19.74
CA VAL A 111 -3.40 13.35 -18.71
C VAL A 111 -3.95 13.14 -17.29
N LEU A 112 -5.16 13.61 -17.02
CA LEU A 112 -5.81 13.54 -15.71
C LEU A 112 -6.94 12.52 -15.62
N CYS A 113 -7.16 11.71 -16.67
CA CYS A 113 -8.16 10.65 -16.62
C CYS A 113 -7.61 9.44 -15.85
N PRO A 114 -8.39 8.85 -14.92
CA PRO A 114 -7.99 7.63 -14.24
C PRO A 114 -7.92 6.46 -15.24
N PRO A 115 -7.30 5.33 -14.85
CA PRO A 115 -7.22 4.17 -15.74
C PRO A 115 -8.60 3.65 -16.13
N GLY A 116 -8.81 3.43 -17.43
CA GLY A 116 -10.06 2.84 -17.94
C GLY A 116 -11.29 3.76 -17.98
N VAL A 117 -11.22 5.01 -17.50
CA VAL A 117 -12.37 5.94 -17.49
C VAL A 117 -11.96 7.32 -18.01
N CYS A 118 -12.72 7.85 -18.98
CA CYS A 118 -12.55 9.21 -19.49
C CYS A 118 -13.44 10.18 -18.70
N LEU A 119 -12.87 11.17 -18.01
CA LEU A 119 -13.64 12.17 -17.28
C LEU A 119 -13.97 13.42 -18.10
N ASP A 120 -13.47 13.51 -19.33
CA ASP A 120 -13.75 14.65 -20.19
C ASP A 120 -15.18 14.56 -20.74
N GLY A 121 -15.97 15.61 -20.51
CA GLY A 121 -17.34 15.72 -21.02
C GLY A 121 -18.42 14.92 -20.27
N MET A 122 -18.09 14.08 -19.29
CA MET A 122 -19.09 13.34 -18.51
C MET A 122 -19.80 14.23 -17.48
N GLY A 123 -21.13 14.22 -17.50
CA GLY A 123 -21.95 14.67 -16.36
C GLY A 123 -21.90 13.65 -15.22
N MET A 124 -22.11 14.09 -13.97
CA MET A 124 -22.13 13.20 -12.80
C MET A 124 -23.17 12.06 -12.88
N GLU A 125 -24.19 12.20 -13.74
CA GLU A 125 -25.32 11.27 -13.87
C GLU A 125 -25.10 10.16 -14.93
N GLU A 126 -24.00 10.17 -15.69
CA GLU A 126 -23.80 9.25 -16.82
C GLU A 126 -23.02 7.95 -16.48
N VAL A 127 -22.83 7.66 -15.19
CA VAL A 127 -22.04 6.51 -14.70
C VAL A 127 -22.95 5.47 -14.01
N GLU A 128 -24.03 5.07 -14.69
CA GLU A 128 -25.03 4.13 -14.13
C GLU A 128 -25.02 2.71 -14.74
N ASP A 129 -24.18 2.44 -15.75
CA ASP A 129 -24.04 1.07 -16.28
C ASP A 129 -22.82 0.37 -15.66
N ASP A 130 -23.05 -0.28 -14.52
CA ASP A 130 -22.08 -1.01 -13.70
C ASP A 130 -21.68 -2.37 -14.29
N THR A 131 -22.22 -2.75 -15.46
CA THR A 131 -21.87 -4.02 -16.10
C THR A 131 -20.54 -3.92 -16.84
N ARG A 132 -19.45 -4.23 -16.12
CA ARG A 132 -18.13 -4.36 -16.74
C ARG A 132 -17.96 -5.75 -17.37
N PRO A 133 -17.53 -5.85 -18.64
CA PRO A 133 -17.20 -7.14 -19.24
C PRO A 133 -16.03 -7.80 -18.51
N PRO A 134 -15.91 -9.14 -18.57
CA PRO A 134 -14.80 -9.84 -17.95
C PRO A 134 -13.45 -9.28 -18.38
N MET A 135 -12.59 -8.97 -17.43
CA MET A 135 -11.27 -8.42 -17.66
C MET A 135 -10.29 -9.48 -18.16
N PHE A 136 -10.50 -10.72 -17.71
CA PHE A 136 -9.60 -11.84 -17.96
C PHE A 136 -10.33 -13.05 -18.52
N SER A 137 -9.68 -13.74 -19.44
CA SER A 137 -10.08 -15.09 -19.84
C SER A 137 -8.85 -15.97 -20.06
N ARG A 138 -9.07 -17.29 -20.08
CA ARG A 138 -8.02 -18.27 -20.36
C ARG A 138 -7.94 -18.51 -21.86
N SER A 139 -6.72 -18.57 -22.40
CA SER A 139 -6.49 -18.79 -23.83
C SER A 139 -6.93 -20.17 -24.33
N ASP A 140 -7.02 -21.14 -23.43
CA ASP A 140 -7.53 -22.49 -23.69
C ASP A 140 -9.07 -22.61 -23.55
N GLY A 141 -9.75 -21.51 -23.24
CA GLY A 141 -11.20 -21.46 -23.02
C GLY A 141 -11.66 -22.04 -21.67
N SER A 142 -10.74 -22.41 -20.78
CA SER A 142 -11.11 -22.83 -19.43
C SER A 142 -11.71 -21.67 -18.62
N VAL A 143 -12.57 -22.02 -17.67
CA VAL A 143 -13.21 -21.06 -16.78
C VAL A 143 -12.16 -20.47 -15.83
N VAL A 144 -12.16 -19.15 -15.67
CA VAL A 144 -11.33 -18.47 -14.66
C VAL A 144 -11.86 -18.81 -13.28
N VAL A 145 -10.99 -19.30 -12.40
CA VAL A 145 -11.30 -19.57 -10.99
C VAL A 145 -10.64 -18.51 -10.11
N ALA A 146 -11.29 -18.15 -8.99
CA ALA A 146 -10.82 -17.12 -8.06
C ALA A 146 -9.34 -17.30 -7.65
N SER A 147 -8.95 -18.52 -7.26
CA SER A 147 -7.59 -18.84 -6.84
C SER A 147 -6.56 -18.75 -7.97
N ASP A 148 -6.92 -19.15 -9.18
CA ASP A 148 -6.05 -19.03 -10.36
C ASP A 148 -5.84 -17.55 -10.72
N LYS A 149 -6.90 -16.72 -10.64
CA LYS A 149 -6.81 -15.26 -10.82
C LYS A 149 -5.93 -14.62 -9.75
N ALA A 150 -6.11 -14.95 -8.48
CA ALA A 150 -5.30 -14.40 -7.38
C ALA A 150 -3.82 -14.76 -7.53
N ALA A 151 -3.51 -16.03 -7.84
CA ALA A 151 -2.15 -16.48 -8.11
C ALA A 151 -1.55 -15.78 -9.35
N PHE A 152 -2.30 -15.68 -10.44
CA PHE A 152 -1.86 -14.99 -11.65
C PHE A 152 -1.53 -13.52 -11.40
N LEU A 153 -2.44 -12.78 -10.73
CA LEU A 153 -2.25 -11.37 -10.41
C LEU A 153 -1.11 -11.17 -9.40
N GLN A 154 -0.90 -12.08 -8.46
CA GLN A 154 0.29 -12.03 -7.59
C GLN A 154 1.57 -12.16 -8.40
N ALA A 155 1.68 -13.15 -9.28
CA ALA A 155 2.86 -13.34 -10.10
C ALA A 155 3.14 -12.09 -10.95
N TRP A 156 2.11 -11.62 -11.64
CA TRP A 156 2.26 -10.53 -12.60
C TRP A 156 2.42 -9.17 -11.94
N LEU A 157 1.50 -8.81 -11.06
CA LEU A 157 1.40 -7.46 -10.52
C LEU A 157 2.23 -7.25 -9.25
N PHE A 158 2.48 -8.29 -8.45
CA PHE A 158 3.37 -8.13 -7.29
C PHE A 158 4.83 -8.22 -7.76
N PHE A 159 5.22 -9.40 -8.24
CA PHE A 159 6.62 -9.67 -8.59
C PHE A 159 7.02 -9.02 -9.92
N GLY A 160 6.12 -8.97 -10.91
CA GLY A 160 6.42 -8.31 -12.18
C GLY A 160 6.57 -6.80 -12.06
N VAL A 161 5.72 -6.10 -11.30
CA VAL A 161 5.87 -4.65 -11.06
C VAL A 161 7.13 -4.36 -10.26
N LEU A 162 7.40 -5.14 -9.19
CA LEU A 162 8.63 -5.00 -8.42
C LEU A 162 9.86 -5.15 -9.33
N THR A 163 9.89 -6.17 -10.18
CA THR A 163 11.01 -6.41 -11.11
C THR A 163 11.15 -5.27 -12.11
N GLU A 164 10.06 -4.92 -12.81
CA GLU A 164 10.09 -3.96 -13.91
C GLU A 164 10.42 -2.55 -13.43
N VAL A 165 9.78 -2.07 -12.36
CA VAL A 165 10.05 -0.73 -11.82
C VAL A 165 11.46 -0.64 -11.24
N SER A 166 11.95 -1.70 -10.59
CA SER A 166 13.34 -1.73 -10.08
C SER A 166 14.35 -1.66 -11.22
N ASN A 167 14.14 -2.44 -12.28
CA ASN A 167 14.99 -2.41 -13.47
C ASN A 167 15.00 -1.03 -14.14
N LEU A 168 13.83 -0.39 -14.30
CA LEU A 168 13.70 0.95 -14.85
C LEU A 168 14.46 2.00 -14.01
N CYS A 169 14.47 1.85 -12.69
CA CYS A 169 15.21 2.72 -11.77
C CYS A 169 16.70 2.38 -11.67
N GLY A 170 17.17 1.26 -12.24
CA GLY A 170 18.53 0.77 -12.07
C GLY A 170 18.80 0.22 -10.66
N LEU A 171 17.77 -0.23 -9.94
CA LEU A 171 17.88 -0.87 -8.64
C LEU A 171 17.90 -2.39 -8.81
N ASP A 172 18.98 -3.03 -8.37
CA ASP A 172 19.05 -4.48 -8.25
C ASP A 172 18.33 -4.92 -6.97
N ILE A 173 17.31 -5.77 -7.11
CA ILE A 173 16.53 -6.32 -5.99
C ILE A 173 16.59 -7.83 -6.09
N ASP A 174 17.05 -8.48 -5.02
CA ASP A 174 16.90 -9.91 -4.86
C ASP A 174 15.55 -10.21 -4.20
N LEU A 175 14.55 -10.53 -5.02
CA LEU A 175 13.20 -10.83 -4.54
C LEU A 175 13.18 -11.99 -3.53
N ALA A 176 14.03 -13.00 -3.71
CA ALA A 176 14.08 -14.17 -2.83
C ALA A 176 14.56 -13.77 -1.43
N THR A 177 15.61 -12.95 -1.36
CA THR A 177 16.18 -12.52 -0.09
C THR A 177 15.38 -11.40 0.58
N GLU A 178 14.75 -10.53 -0.21
CA GLU A 178 14.05 -9.36 0.32
C GLU A 178 12.60 -9.66 0.76
N PHE A 179 11.88 -10.49 0.02
CA PHE A 179 10.43 -10.64 0.21
C PHE A 179 10.02 -12.01 0.75
N PHE A 180 10.81 -13.07 0.65
CA PHE A 180 10.42 -14.39 1.17
C PHE A 180 10.85 -14.60 2.62
N LEU A 181 9.97 -15.20 3.40
CA LEU A 181 10.24 -15.66 4.75
C LEU A 181 10.59 -17.15 4.78
N GLU A 182 11.17 -17.62 5.89
CA GLU A 182 11.58 -19.03 6.07
C GLU A 182 10.42 -20.02 5.93
N ASP A 183 9.19 -19.59 6.24
CA ASP A 183 7.97 -20.40 6.14
C ASP A 183 7.39 -20.44 4.71
N GLY A 184 8.04 -19.78 3.74
CA GLY A 184 7.61 -19.70 2.34
C GLY A 184 6.53 -18.65 2.08
N SER A 185 6.12 -17.87 3.09
CA SER A 185 5.26 -16.70 2.91
C SER A 185 6.06 -15.50 2.39
N VAL A 186 5.34 -14.46 1.95
CA VAL A 186 5.89 -13.24 1.39
C VAL A 186 5.66 -12.09 2.36
N SER A 187 6.71 -11.40 2.79
CA SER A 187 6.63 -10.21 3.64
C SER A 187 6.46 -8.95 2.81
N THR A 188 5.56 -8.05 3.22
CA THR A 188 5.44 -6.72 2.61
C THR A 188 6.42 -5.70 3.22
N ASP A 189 7.18 -6.05 4.26
CA ASP A 189 8.03 -5.12 5.01
C ASP A 189 9.00 -4.31 4.11
N ARG A 190 9.57 -4.95 3.10
CA ARG A 190 10.52 -4.31 2.16
C ARG A 190 9.88 -3.33 1.18
N LEU A 191 8.55 -3.19 1.14
CA LEU A 191 7.92 -2.08 0.43
C LEU A 191 8.09 -0.76 1.19
N ASN A 192 8.24 -0.79 2.53
CA ASN A 192 8.59 0.42 3.29
C ASN A 192 10.00 0.88 2.91
N GLY A 193 10.17 2.18 2.66
CA GLY A 193 11.42 2.76 2.16
C GLY A 193 11.80 2.40 0.70
N LEU A 194 11.08 1.49 0.04
CA LEU A 194 11.32 1.16 -1.38
C LEU A 194 11.16 2.37 -2.32
N PRO A 195 10.19 3.29 -2.13
CA PRO A 195 10.08 4.49 -2.97
C PRO A 195 11.36 5.32 -2.98
N GLY A 196 11.99 5.47 -1.82
CA GLY A 196 13.26 6.16 -1.64
C GLY A 196 14.40 5.43 -2.33
N ARG A 197 14.50 4.11 -2.17
CA ARG A 197 15.52 3.28 -2.84
C ARG A 197 15.44 3.37 -4.36
N TRP A 198 14.24 3.28 -4.93
CA TRP A 198 14.04 3.48 -6.37
C TRP A 198 14.47 4.87 -6.83
N PHE A 199 14.10 5.91 -6.06
CA PHE A 199 14.48 7.28 -6.38
C PHE A 199 16.00 7.49 -6.30
N GLU A 200 16.66 6.96 -5.27
CA GLU A 200 18.12 7.04 -5.10
C GLU A 200 18.88 6.31 -6.22
N ALA A 201 18.39 5.15 -6.65
CA ALA A 201 18.95 4.41 -7.79
C ALA A 201 18.79 5.20 -9.10
N ALA A 202 17.61 5.76 -9.34
CA ALA A 202 17.36 6.62 -10.50
C ALA A 202 18.23 7.88 -10.46
N ALA A 203 18.42 8.50 -9.29
CA ALA A 203 19.28 9.67 -9.11
C ALA A 203 20.75 9.34 -9.37
N THR A 204 21.22 8.19 -8.89
CA THR A 204 22.59 7.71 -9.14
C THR A 204 22.85 7.49 -10.62
N SER A 205 21.83 7.05 -11.36
CA SER A 205 21.87 6.85 -12.81
C SER A 205 21.60 8.12 -13.62
N GLY A 206 21.36 9.27 -12.98
CA GLY A 206 21.05 10.54 -13.64
C GLY A 206 19.65 10.61 -14.26
N LEU A 207 18.75 9.70 -13.90
CA LEU A 207 17.38 9.58 -14.40
C LEU A 207 16.33 10.15 -13.44
N ALA A 208 16.73 10.66 -12.28
CA ALA A 208 15.79 11.34 -11.39
C ALA A 208 15.18 12.55 -12.10
N GLY A 209 13.86 12.72 -11.98
CA GLY A 209 13.08 13.72 -12.74
C GLY A 209 12.94 13.46 -14.24
N ASP A 210 13.50 12.38 -14.79
CA ASP A 210 13.33 12.06 -16.20
C ASP A 210 11.86 11.72 -16.48
N LYS A 211 11.22 12.56 -17.30
CA LYS A 211 9.79 12.43 -17.63
C LYS A 211 9.48 11.20 -18.48
N VAL A 212 10.44 10.68 -19.25
CA VAL A 212 10.29 9.44 -20.01
C VAL A 212 10.28 8.27 -19.04
N LEU A 213 11.24 8.21 -18.10
CA LEU A 213 11.25 7.21 -17.03
C LEU A 213 9.94 7.24 -16.22
N MET A 214 9.57 8.42 -15.74
CA MET A 214 8.33 8.59 -14.97
C MET A 214 7.10 8.15 -15.76
N LYS A 215 7.04 8.41 -17.08
CA LYS A 215 5.93 7.98 -17.93
C LYS A 215 5.84 6.47 -18.06
N LEU A 216 6.98 5.79 -18.18
CA LEU A 216 7.05 4.32 -18.23
C LEU A 216 6.53 3.72 -16.91
N ILE A 217 7.06 4.20 -15.78
CA ILE A 217 6.65 3.75 -14.45
C ILE A 217 5.16 4.02 -14.20
N LEU A 218 4.67 5.22 -14.54
CA LEU A 218 3.26 5.56 -14.39
C LEU A 218 2.37 4.67 -15.27
N THR A 219 2.83 4.28 -16.46
CA THR A 219 2.07 3.38 -17.35
C THR A 219 1.91 1.99 -16.73
N ILE A 220 2.97 1.45 -16.10
CA ILE A 220 2.92 0.18 -15.37
C ILE A 220 1.96 0.29 -14.17
N ALA A 221 2.07 1.37 -13.39
CA ALA A 221 1.25 1.60 -12.21
C ALA A 221 -0.25 1.75 -12.56
N ARG A 222 -0.57 2.54 -13.60
CA ARG A 222 -1.93 2.71 -14.12
C ARG A 222 -2.50 1.40 -14.63
N HIS A 223 -1.72 0.63 -15.38
CA HIS A 223 -2.14 -0.68 -15.86
C HIS A 223 -2.42 -1.63 -14.69
N SER A 224 -1.52 -1.69 -13.71
CA SER A 224 -1.68 -2.52 -12.52
C SER A 224 -2.92 -2.13 -11.72
N HIS A 225 -3.15 -0.83 -11.53
CA HIS A 225 -4.35 -0.31 -10.86
C HIS A 225 -5.63 -0.69 -11.63
N LEU A 226 -5.61 -0.58 -12.96
CA LEU A 226 -6.74 -1.02 -13.78
C LEU A 226 -7.02 -2.51 -13.61
N MET A 227 -5.99 -3.35 -13.65
CA MET A 227 -6.09 -4.81 -13.49
C MET A 227 -6.60 -5.24 -12.10
N LEU A 228 -6.54 -4.35 -11.10
CA LEU A 228 -7.11 -4.55 -9.76
C LEU A 228 -8.55 -4.04 -9.64
N SER A 229 -9.17 -3.60 -10.73
CA SER A 229 -10.60 -3.28 -10.71
C SER A 229 -11.45 -4.51 -10.45
N GLU A 230 -12.44 -4.40 -9.56
CA GLU A 230 -13.38 -5.50 -9.31
C GLU A 230 -14.21 -5.83 -10.56
N GLU A 231 -14.31 -7.13 -10.86
CA GLU A 231 -15.22 -7.68 -11.88
C GLU A 231 -16.59 -7.98 -11.25
N ARG A 232 -17.64 -7.34 -11.75
CA ARG A 232 -19.03 -7.50 -11.27
C ARG A 232 -19.91 -8.13 -12.34
N SER A 233 -20.86 -8.96 -11.92
CA SER A 233 -21.91 -9.48 -12.79
C SER A 233 -23.10 -8.50 -12.89
N GLU A 234 -24.10 -8.82 -13.73
CA GLU A 234 -25.32 -8.01 -14.00
C GLU A 234 -26.14 -7.60 -12.76
N ALA A 235 -25.80 -8.10 -11.56
CA ALA A 235 -26.49 -7.81 -10.30
C ALA A 235 -25.62 -7.09 -9.25
N HIS A 236 -24.52 -6.44 -9.65
CA HIS A 236 -23.54 -5.81 -8.74
C HIS A 236 -22.90 -6.79 -7.74
N THR A 237 -23.06 -8.09 -7.96
CA THR A 237 -22.39 -9.11 -7.16
C THR A 237 -20.99 -9.35 -7.69
N SER A 238 -19.99 -9.40 -6.81
CA SER A 238 -18.63 -9.78 -7.16
C SER A 238 -18.63 -11.10 -7.95
N MET A 239 -17.93 -11.12 -9.08
CA MET A 239 -17.83 -12.29 -9.94
C MET A 239 -17.13 -13.46 -9.23
N PHE A 240 -16.25 -13.15 -8.28
CA PHE A 240 -15.46 -14.12 -7.54
C PHE A 240 -15.68 -13.98 -6.03
N LYS A 241 -15.68 -15.13 -5.34
CA LYS A 241 -15.57 -15.20 -3.89
C LYS A 241 -14.14 -15.61 -3.53
N TYR A 242 -13.49 -14.78 -2.74
CA TYR A 242 -12.11 -14.98 -2.31
C TYR A 242 -12.04 -15.39 -0.85
N SER A 243 -10.98 -16.13 -0.53
CA SER A 243 -10.56 -16.38 0.85
C SER A 243 -9.84 -15.17 1.43
N TYR A 244 -9.75 -15.11 2.76
CA TYR A 244 -9.02 -14.05 3.47
C TYR A 244 -7.55 -13.96 3.01
N ALA A 245 -6.95 -15.12 2.72
CA ALA A 245 -5.61 -15.25 2.18
C ALA A 245 -5.45 -14.58 0.80
N GLU A 246 -6.40 -14.78 -0.11
CA GLU A 246 -6.40 -14.18 -1.45
C GLU A 246 -6.68 -12.67 -1.38
N CYS A 247 -7.62 -12.22 -0.54
CA CYS A 247 -7.89 -10.80 -0.34
C CYS A 247 -6.66 -10.04 0.19
N ARG A 248 -5.87 -10.64 1.08
CA ARG A 248 -4.61 -10.05 1.55
C ARG A 248 -3.57 -9.91 0.45
N VAL A 249 -3.57 -10.81 -0.54
CA VAL A 249 -2.73 -10.67 -1.73
C VAL A 249 -3.17 -9.44 -2.53
N PHE A 250 -4.47 -9.25 -2.81
CA PHE A 250 -4.93 -8.04 -3.51
C PHE A 250 -4.60 -6.74 -2.76
N HIS A 251 -4.76 -6.74 -1.43
CA HIS A 251 -4.36 -5.59 -0.62
C HIS A 251 -2.85 -5.28 -0.74
N SER A 252 -2.00 -6.31 -0.81
CA SER A 252 -0.56 -6.11 -1.04
C SER A 252 -0.25 -5.52 -2.41
N LEU A 253 -1.04 -5.86 -3.44
CA LEU A 253 -0.92 -5.29 -4.78
C LEU A 253 -1.32 -3.81 -4.79
N GLU A 254 -2.38 -3.45 -4.07
CA GLU A 254 -2.77 -2.06 -3.91
C GLU A 254 -1.69 -1.23 -3.20
N ILE A 255 -1.12 -1.76 -2.12
CA ILE A 255 0.00 -1.10 -1.42
C ILE A 255 1.19 -0.92 -2.36
N LEU A 256 1.53 -1.92 -3.18
CA LEU A 256 2.60 -1.80 -4.16
C LEU A 256 2.32 -0.70 -5.21
N VAL A 257 1.09 -0.61 -5.72
CA VAL A 257 0.69 0.49 -6.64
C VAL A 257 0.87 1.86 -5.95
N ARG A 258 0.44 1.99 -4.69
CA ARG A 258 0.64 3.21 -3.90
C ARG A 258 2.13 3.50 -3.65
N THR A 259 2.94 2.47 -3.45
CA THR A 259 4.41 2.54 -3.29
C THR A 259 5.06 3.12 -4.57
N VAL A 260 4.61 2.68 -5.76
CA VAL A 260 5.03 3.28 -7.03
C VAL A 260 4.59 4.74 -7.16
N GLY A 261 3.38 5.07 -6.70
CA GLY A 261 2.89 6.46 -6.64
C GLY A 261 3.76 7.36 -5.77
N LEU A 262 4.13 6.90 -4.57
CA LEU A 262 5.05 7.59 -3.66
C LEU A 262 6.41 7.82 -4.33
N HIS A 263 6.93 6.83 -5.06
CA HIS A 263 8.17 6.97 -5.81
C HIS A 263 8.07 8.07 -6.86
N LEU A 264 7.02 8.07 -7.69
CA LEU A 264 6.80 9.11 -8.70
C LEU A 264 6.69 10.50 -8.09
N LEU A 265 6.10 10.64 -6.91
CA LEU A 265 6.00 11.92 -6.21
C LEU A 265 7.39 12.48 -5.86
N LEU A 266 8.36 11.64 -5.46
CA LEU A 266 9.73 12.07 -5.16
C LEU A 266 10.38 12.78 -6.37
N HIS A 267 10.13 12.31 -7.59
CA HIS A 267 10.61 12.96 -8.81
C HIS A 267 10.01 14.36 -8.99
N THR A 268 8.71 14.54 -8.70
CA THR A 268 8.03 15.83 -8.87
C THR A 268 8.49 16.90 -7.87
N TYR A 269 9.05 16.49 -6.74
CA TYR A 269 9.53 17.41 -5.71
C TYR A 269 11.00 17.82 -5.91
N MET A 270 11.71 17.27 -6.88
CA MET A 270 13.12 17.60 -7.07
C MET A 270 13.35 19.08 -7.38
N PRO A 271 14.44 19.68 -6.86
CA PRO A 271 14.84 21.03 -7.23
C PRO A 271 15.00 21.18 -8.75
N GLY A 272 14.32 22.18 -9.32
CA GLY A 272 14.39 22.45 -10.77
C GLY A 272 13.48 21.55 -11.62
N PHE A 273 12.65 20.69 -11.03
CA PHE A 273 11.63 19.97 -11.78
C PHE A 273 10.55 20.94 -12.29
N THR A 274 10.48 21.13 -13.61
CA THR A 274 9.48 21.99 -14.26
C THR A 274 8.56 21.17 -15.15
N THR A 275 7.25 21.39 -15.04
CA THR A 275 6.23 20.79 -15.90
C THR A 275 5.55 21.87 -16.74
N THR A 276 5.20 21.55 -17.98
CA THR A 276 4.19 22.31 -18.71
C THR A 276 2.79 21.90 -18.24
N GLU A 277 1.80 22.73 -18.55
CA GLU A 277 0.39 22.40 -18.28
C GLU A 277 -0.06 21.17 -19.08
N GLU A 278 0.41 21.02 -20.32
CA GLU A 278 0.14 19.88 -21.19
C GLU A 278 0.76 18.56 -20.68
N GLU A 279 1.95 18.63 -20.08
CA GLU A 279 2.58 17.46 -19.47
C GLU A 279 1.86 17.05 -18.18
N GLY A 280 1.27 18.01 -17.46
CA GLY A 280 0.51 17.78 -16.23
C GLY A 280 1.26 17.00 -15.15
N TRP A 281 2.61 16.95 -15.16
CA TRP A 281 3.38 16.22 -14.15
C TRP A 281 3.30 16.94 -12.81
N GLY A 282 2.64 16.30 -11.85
CA GLY A 282 2.52 16.80 -10.49
C GLY A 282 1.65 15.88 -9.66
N ARG A 283 1.49 16.24 -8.38
CA ARG A 283 0.74 15.47 -7.39
C ARG A 283 -0.63 15.02 -7.89
N LYS A 284 -1.42 15.95 -8.45
CA LYS A 284 -2.78 15.69 -8.95
C LYS A 284 -2.83 14.64 -10.06
N ARG A 285 -1.85 14.59 -10.96
CA ARG A 285 -1.79 13.59 -12.03
C ARG A 285 -1.49 12.20 -11.48
N ILE A 286 -0.56 12.10 -10.53
CA ILE A 286 -0.18 10.84 -9.89
C ILE A 286 -1.37 10.32 -9.09
N GLU A 287 -1.98 11.16 -8.23
CA GLU A 287 -3.17 10.83 -7.46
C GLU A 287 -4.30 10.35 -8.38
N ARG A 288 -4.71 11.13 -9.38
CA ARG A 288 -5.79 10.72 -10.29
C ARG A 288 -5.49 9.49 -11.15
N SER A 289 -4.22 9.13 -11.31
CA SER A 289 -3.83 7.95 -12.08
C SER A 289 -3.84 6.67 -11.26
N LEU A 290 -3.78 6.79 -9.93
CA LEU A 290 -3.56 5.67 -9.00
C LEU A 290 -4.59 5.66 -7.86
N ASP A 291 -5.61 6.52 -7.93
CA ASP A 291 -6.72 6.61 -7.01
C ASP A 291 -8.02 6.79 -7.81
N TRP A 292 -9.06 6.10 -7.36
CA TRP A 292 -10.39 6.22 -7.95
C TRP A 292 -11.06 7.49 -7.40
N PRO A 293 -11.68 8.34 -8.26
CA PRO A 293 -12.44 9.49 -7.79
C PRO A 293 -13.46 9.09 -6.71
N ALA A 294 -13.70 9.96 -5.72
CA ALA A 294 -14.57 9.66 -4.58
C ALA A 294 -15.99 9.17 -4.96
N TRP A 295 -16.52 9.62 -6.10
CA TRP A 295 -17.82 9.19 -6.64
C TRP A 295 -17.74 7.88 -7.43
N TYR A 296 -16.53 7.46 -7.86
CA TYR A 296 -16.24 6.13 -8.42
C TYR A 296 -15.90 5.10 -7.33
N ARG A 297 -15.67 5.56 -6.09
CA ARG A 297 -15.27 4.77 -4.92
C ARG A 297 -16.31 3.73 -4.46
N GLN A 298 -17.47 3.68 -5.11
CA GLN A 298 -18.43 2.56 -5.01
C GLN A 298 -17.92 1.27 -5.70
N HIS A 299 -16.81 1.37 -6.43
CA HIS A 299 -16.09 0.25 -7.04
C HIS A 299 -14.76 0.04 -6.31
N PRO A 300 -14.72 -0.85 -5.31
CA PRO A 300 -13.49 -1.19 -4.62
C PRO A 300 -12.53 -1.88 -5.59
N ASN A 301 -11.25 -1.88 -5.23
CA ASN A 301 -10.32 -2.81 -5.87
C ASN A 301 -10.73 -4.26 -5.53
N GLU A 302 -10.35 -5.19 -6.39
CA GLU A 302 -10.67 -6.61 -6.30
C GLU A 302 -10.42 -7.14 -4.87
N GLY A 303 -11.46 -7.74 -4.28
CA GLY A 303 -11.38 -8.38 -2.98
C GLY A 303 -11.27 -7.44 -1.77
N ILE A 304 -11.29 -6.11 -1.92
CA ILE A 304 -11.21 -5.17 -0.78
C ILE A 304 -12.46 -5.23 0.11
N ASP A 305 -13.66 -5.19 -0.47
CA ASP A 305 -14.89 -5.31 0.34
C ASP A 305 -14.95 -6.66 1.07
N GLN A 306 -14.61 -7.74 0.34
CA GLN A 306 -14.52 -9.08 0.92
C GLN A 306 -13.43 -9.16 2.01
N LEU A 307 -12.33 -8.41 1.88
CA LEU A 307 -11.29 -8.35 2.90
C LEU A 307 -11.83 -7.78 4.20
N SER A 308 -12.58 -6.68 4.12
CA SER A 308 -13.16 -6.00 5.28
C SER A 308 -14.16 -6.90 6.02
N ASP A 309 -15.03 -7.59 5.27
CA ASP A 309 -15.97 -8.56 5.84
C ASP A 309 -15.22 -9.71 6.53
N LEU A 310 -14.25 -10.33 5.85
CA LEU A 310 -13.46 -11.43 6.40
C LEU A 310 -12.54 -10.99 7.54
N ALA A 311 -12.12 -9.73 7.54
CA ALA A 311 -11.32 -9.14 8.62
C ALA A 311 -12.15 -8.93 9.89
N ARG A 312 -13.45 -8.63 9.77
CA ARG A 312 -14.38 -8.61 10.91
C ARG A 312 -14.42 -9.96 11.60
N ASP A 313 -14.68 -11.03 10.86
CA ASP A 313 -14.65 -12.41 11.39
C ASP A 313 -13.31 -12.70 12.07
N LYS A 314 -12.20 -12.24 11.46
CA LYS A 314 -10.86 -12.46 12.01
C LYS A 314 -10.62 -11.71 13.32
N LEU A 315 -11.14 -10.49 13.45
CA LEU A 315 -11.04 -9.70 14.67
C LEU A 315 -11.86 -10.33 15.80
N GLU A 316 -13.05 -10.85 15.51
CA GLU A 316 -13.86 -11.61 16.47
C GLU A 316 -13.09 -12.84 16.98
N GLU A 317 -12.46 -13.62 16.09
CA GLU A 317 -11.58 -14.73 16.48
C GLU A 317 -10.39 -14.29 17.36
N GLN A 318 -9.88 -13.08 17.14
CA GLN A 318 -8.82 -12.48 17.95
C GLN A 318 -9.34 -11.98 19.32
N GLY A 319 -10.66 -11.93 19.50
CA GLY A 319 -11.34 -11.62 20.76
C GLY A 319 -11.86 -10.19 20.84
N TRP A 320 -11.91 -9.44 19.73
CA TRP A 320 -12.61 -8.15 19.65
C TRP A 320 -14.11 -8.37 19.84
N CYS A 321 -14.80 -7.46 20.54
CA CYS A 321 -16.26 -7.51 20.64
C CYS A 321 -16.95 -6.64 19.59
N GLU A 322 -18.21 -6.92 19.31
CA GLU A 322 -19.06 -6.20 18.34
C GLU A 322 -19.02 -4.68 18.52
N SER A 323 -19.17 -4.18 19.76
CA SER A 323 -19.04 -2.74 20.06
C SER A 323 -17.70 -2.12 19.66
N GLU A 324 -16.59 -2.87 19.67
CA GLU A 324 -15.30 -2.34 19.20
C GLU A 324 -15.21 -2.36 17.68
N LEU A 325 -15.79 -3.37 17.03
CA LEU A 325 -15.83 -3.51 15.59
C LEU A 325 -16.70 -2.45 14.93
N ASP A 326 -17.80 -2.07 15.59
CA ASP A 326 -18.72 -1.05 15.11
C ASP A 326 -18.20 0.38 15.29
N LEU A 327 -17.14 0.56 16.08
CA LEU A 327 -16.39 1.83 16.14
C LEU A 327 -15.42 2.00 14.97
N LEU A 328 -15.10 0.92 14.24
CA LEU A 328 -14.21 0.96 13.09
C LEU A 328 -15.00 1.21 11.81
N ALA A 329 -14.48 2.09 10.95
CA ALA A 329 -14.99 2.21 9.60
C ALA A 329 -14.73 0.89 8.83
N HIS A 330 -15.55 0.61 7.82
CA HIS A 330 -15.47 -0.66 7.07
C HIS A 330 -14.07 -0.89 6.48
N ASP A 331 -13.42 0.16 5.97
CA ASP A 331 -12.06 0.14 5.44
C ASP A 331 -10.96 0.01 6.51
N GLU A 332 -11.26 0.30 7.78
CA GLU A 332 -10.33 0.16 8.90
C GLU A 332 -10.24 -1.27 9.43
N LEU A 333 -11.24 -2.12 9.18
CA LEU A 333 -11.30 -3.51 9.67
C LEU A 333 -10.11 -4.33 9.17
N ALA A 334 -9.78 -4.22 7.88
CA ALA A 334 -8.65 -4.90 7.27
C ALA A 334 -7.33 -4.53 7.99
N PHE A 335 -7.11 -3.26 8.27
CA PHE A 335 -5.94 -2.78 8.99
C PHE A 335 -5.93 -3.23 10.46
N ALA A 336 -7.06 -3.11 11.16
CA ALA A 336 -7.19 -3.51 12.55
C ALA A 336 -6.88 -5.00 12.74
N SER A 337 -7.25 -5.85 11.77
CA SER A 337 -7.00 -7.30 11.82
C SER A 337 -5.51 -7.68 11.80
N LEU A 338 -4.64 -6.76 11.38
CA LEU A 338 -3.17 -6.91 11.39
C LEU A 338 -2.56 -6.55 12.76
N LEU A 339 -3.33 -5.91 13.64
CA LEU A 339 -2.86 -5.52 14.96
C LEU A 339 -2.86 -6.73 15.90
N SER A 340 -1.77 -6.91 16.62
CA SER A 340 -1.73 -7.89 17.71
C SER A 340 -2.47 -7.34 18.91
N ARG A 341 -3.60 -7.96 19.28
CA ARG A 341 -4.34 -7.61 20.49
C ARG A 341 -3.86 -8.46 21.68
N PRO A 342 -3.35 -7.84 22.76
CA PRO A 342 -3.17 -8.56 24.01
C PRO A 342 -4.54 -8.84 24.62
N ARG A 343 -4.85 -10.11 24.93
CA ARG A 343 -6.12 -10.52 25.57
C ARG A 343 -6.10 -10.19 27.07
N ILE A 344 -6.20 -8.91 27.39
CA ILE A 344 -6.07 -8.40 28.78
C ILE A 344 -7.35 -8.61 29.58
N ARG A 345 -8.52 -8.49 28.94
CA ARG A 345 -9.83 -8.57 29.59
C ARG A 345 -10.76 -9.54 28.87
N ASP A 346 -11.79 -10.00 29.57
CA ASP A 346 -12.83 -10.85 29.01
C ASP A 346 -13.91 -10.00 28.33
N HIS A 347 -14.16 -10.27 27.05
CA HIS A 347 -15.15 -9.59 26.22
C HIS A 347 -16.44 -10.40 26.04
N SER A 348 -16.58 -11.56 26.67
CA SER A 348 -17.74 -12.46 26.53
C SER A 348 -19.09 -11.83 26.87
N SER A 349 -19.10 -10.75 27.66
CA SER A 349 -20.30 -10.03 28.10
C SER A 349 -20.53 -8.71 27.36
N CYS A 350 -19.75 -8.40 26.32
CA CYS A 350 -19.93 -7.17 25.55
C CYS A 350 -21.14 -7.27 24.62
N GLY A 351 -21.81 -6.14 24.38
CA GLY A 351 -22.89 -6.02 23.41
C GLY A 351 -22.44 -5.34 22.11
N ASP A 352 -23.41 -5.03 21.26
CA ASP A 352 -23.27 -4.31 20.00
C ASP A 352 -22.85 -2.84 20.19
N THR A 353 -23.25 -2.23 21.28
CA THR A 353 -23.09 -0.79 21.53
C THR A 353 -22.17 -0.47 22.70
N ILE A 354 -21.96 -1.44 23.60
CA ILE A 354 -21.18 -1.25 24.82
C ILE A 354 -20.17 -2.38 24.99
N CYS A 355 -18.89 -2.00 25.03
CA CYS A 355 -17.80 -2.86 25.45
C CYS A 355 -17.74 -2.95 26.98
N HIS A 356 -18.43 -3.94 27.56
CA HIS A 356 -18.47 -4.18 29.03
C HIS A 356 -17.09 -4.48 29.65
N ALA A 357 -16.17 -5.07 28.88
CA ALA A 357 -14.82 -5.37 29.35
C ALA A 357 -14.06 -4.13 29.83
N TYR A 358 -14.31 -2.97 29.21
CA TYR A 358 -13.66 -1.70 29.55
C TYR A 358 -14.56 -0.74 30.33
N GLN A 359 -15.77 -1.15 30.71
CA GLN A 359 -16.58 -0.37 31.64
C GLN A 359 -16.11 -0.54 33.08
N THR A 360 -16.24 0.52 33.86
CA THR A 360 -16.10 0.45 35.31
C THR A 360 -17.36 -0.22 35.86
N GLU A 361 -17.20 -1.40 36.46
CA GLU A 361 -18.27 -2.03 37.22
C GLU A 361 -18.38 -1.35 38.58
N GLU A 362 -19.23 -0.32 38.68
CA GLU A 362 -19.42 0.52 39.87
C GLU A 362 -19.67 -0.30 41.15
N SER A 363 -20.30 -1.48 41.04
CA SER A 363 -20.53 -2.35 42.19
C SER A 363 -19.25 -2.96 42.78
N THR A 364 -18.19 -3.07 41.98
CA THR A 364 -16.89 -3.65 42.37
C THR A 364 -15.77 -2.63 42.38
N TYR A 365 -15.98 -1.48 41.76
CA TYR A 365 -15.00 -0.41 41.69
C TYR A 365 -14.70 0.12 43.09
N ARG A 366 -13.41 0.12 43.42
CA ARG A 366 -12.89 0.74 44.64
C ARG A 366 -11.82 1.73 44.24
N THR A 367 -12.09 3.00 44.47
CA THR A 367 -11.05 4.03 44.44
C THR A 367 -9.97 3.66 45.44
N ARG A 368 -8.73 3.58 44.95
CA ARG A 368 -7.57 3.29 45.80
C ARG A 368 -6.98 4.60 46.29
N HIS A 369 -6.77 4.71 47.60
CA HIS A 369 -5.98 5.82 48.16
C HIS A 369 -4.49 5.67 47.77
N VAL A 370 -3.72 6.74 47.92
CA VAL A 370 -2.26 6.72 47.68
C VAL A 370 -1.56 5.80 48.69
N ASP A 371 -2.11 5.72 49.90
CA ASP A 371 -1.67 4.84 50.99
C ASP A 371 -2.79 3.83 51.30
N ASP A 372 -2.43 2.54 51.39
CA ASP A 372 -3.36 1.44 51.67
C ASP A 372 -3.96 1.53 53.09
N GLU A 373 -3.34 2.28 54.02
CA GLU A 373 -3.86 2.51 55.37
C GLU A 373 -4.74 3.76 55.50
N CYS A 374 -4.89 4.54 54.42
CA CYS A 374 -5.72 5.75 54.45
C CYS A 374 -7.22 5.40 54.36
N SER A 375 -8.03 6.01 55.23
CA SER A 375 -9.49 5.83 55.29
C SER A 375 -10.24 7.16 55.17
N CYS A 376 -9.68 8.15 54.46
CA CYS A 376 -10.35 9.44 54.30
C CYS A 376 -11.60 9.29 53.43
N ASP A 377 -12.65 10.02 53.77
CA ASP A 377 -13.87 10.04 52.96
C ASP A 377 -13.64 10.78 51.63
N PHE A 378 -14.55 10.54 50.67
CA PHE A 378 -14.59 11.34 49.46
C PHE A 378 -14.93 12.79 49.79
N VAL A 379 -14.15 13.72 49.24
CA VAL A 379 -14.50 15.13 49.22
C VAL A 379 -15.55 15.33 48.12
N GLY A 380 -16.79 15.55 48.53
CA GLY A 380 -17.91 15.82 47.62
C GLY A 380 -18.11 17.32 47.39
N LEU A 381 -18.77 17.66 46.29
CA LEU A 381 -19.25 19.01 46.03
C LEU A 381 -20.59 19.26 46.71
N ASP A 382 -20.82 20.47 47.21
CA ASP A 382 -22.16 20.94 47.55
C ASP A 382 -23.00 21.08 46.27
N THR A 383 -23.74 20.01 45.93
CA THR A 383 -24.60 19.95 44.76
C THR A 383 -25.74 20.95 44.82
N ASP A 384 -26.27 21.26 46.00
CA ASP A 384 -27.38 22.21 46.14
C ASP A 384 -26.88 23.64 45.90
N GLY A 385 -25.71 23.98 46.42
CA GLY A 385 -25.01 25.23 46.11
C GLY A 385 -24.69 25.38 44.62
N LEU A 386 -24.22 24.30 43.98
CA LEU A 386 -23.94 24.25 42.54
C LEU A 386 -25.21 24.51 41.70
N ILE A 387 -26.30 23.81 42.02
CA ILE A 387 -27.60 23.96 41.35
C ILE A 387 -28.13 25.39 41.54
N ALA A 388 -27.98 25.97 42.74
CA ALA A 388 -28.41 27.33 43.01
C ALA A 388 -27.67 28.37 42.15
N VAL A 389 -26.35 28.23 41.95
CA VAL A 389 -25.58 29.13 41.07
C VAL A 389 -25.99 28.97 39.61
N LEU A 390 -26.13 27.73 39.13
CA LEU A 390 -26.57 27.45 37.77
C LEU A 390 -27.99 27.98 37.49
N SER A 391 -28.90 27.88 38.47
CA SER A 391 -30.27 28.40 38.36
C SER A 391 -30.34 29.93 38.18
N GLN A 392 -29.28 30.64 38.58
CA GLN A 392 -29.12 32.09 38.37
C GLN A 392 -28.47 32.42 37.01
N ASN A 393 -28.29 31.42 36.14
CA ASN A 393 -27.63 31.54 34.84
C ASN A 393 -26.18 32.05 34.95
N LYS A 394 -25.48 31.65 36.02
CA LYS A 394 -24.07 31.97 36.27
C LYS A 394 -23.20 30.72 36.11
N VAL A 395 -21.92 30.93 35.81
CA VAL A 395 -20.93 29.85 35.75
C VAL A 395 -20.47 29.52 37.17
N PRO A 396 -20.71 28.31 37.69
CA PRO A 396 -20.20 27.93 39.00
C PRO A 396 -18.68 27.77 38.95
N LYS A 397 -18.01 28.24 39.99
CA LYS A 397 -16.57 28.09 40.17
C LYS A 397 -16.32 27.16 41.34
N LEU A 398 -15.39 26.24 41.18
CA LEU A 398 -15.00 25.30 42.20
C LEU A 398 -13.60 25.65 42.68
N VAL A 399 -13.45 25.88 43.99
CA VAL A 399 -12.16 26.11 44.63
C VAL A 399 -11.91 24.97 45.61
N ILE A 400 -10.69 24.44 45.58
CA ILE A 400 -10.20 23.50 46.60
C ILE A 400 -9.54 24.36 47.68
N THR A 401 -10.05 24.31 48.91
CA THR A 401 -9.49 25.07 50.04
C THR A 401 -8.19 24.44 50.55
N ASP A 402 -7.48 25.15 51.42
CA ASP A 402 -6.26 24.62 52.08
C ASP A 402 -6.59 23.40 52.97
N GLU A 403 -7.83 23.30 53.45
CA GLU A 403 -8.39 22.16 54.18
C GLU A 403 -8.86 21.02 53.27
N LEU A 404 -8.64 21.13 51.95
CA LEU A 404 -9.06 20.18 50.92
C LEU A 404 -10.59 20.03 50.78
N GLU A 405 -11.35 21.08 51.10
CA GLU A 405 -12.80 21.13 50.88
C GLU A 405 -13.11 21.73 49.50
N LEU A 406 -14.22 21.31 48.89
CA LEU A 406 -14.67 21.82 47.60
C LEU A 406 -15.76 22.88 47.80
N GLU A 407 -15.44 24.14 47.51
CA GLU A 407 -16.37 25.26 47.66
C GLU A 407 -16.88 25.80 46.32
N VAL A 408 -18.18 26.11 46.27
CA VAL A 408 -18.79 26.81 45.13
C VAL A 408 -18.67 28.32 45.35
N VAL A 409 -17.79 28.98 44.59
CA VAL A 409 -17.58 30.43 44.70
C VAL A 409 -18.27 31.21 43.59
N SER A 410 -18.60 32.47 43.86
CA SER A 410 -19.32 33.33 42.93
C SER A 410 -18.39 33.94 41.87
N GLU A 411 -18.96 34.43 40.77
CA GLU A 411 -18.21 34.93 39.63
C GLU A 411 -17.24 36.09 39.95
N ASN A 412 -17.49 36.87 40.99
CA ASN A 412 -16.69 38.05 41.29
C ASN A 412 -15.41 37.77 42.09
N ASP A 413 -15.25 36.55 42.63
CA ASP A 413 -14.26 36.30 43.68
C ASP A 413 -12.97 35.63 43.16
N TYR A 414 -12.96 35.11 41.92
CA TYR A 414 -11.81 34.39 41.37
C TYR A 414 -11.67 34.56 39.84
N PRO A 415 -10.63 35.21 39.30
CA PRO A 415 -10.40 35.25 37.85
C PRO A 415 -10.04 33.86 37.32
N TYR A 416 -10.56 33.49 36.14
CA TYR A 416 -10.31 32.18 35.53
C TYR A 416 -10.21 32.28 34.00
N ILE A 417 -9.61 31.25 33.38
CA ILE A 417 -9.64 31.01 31.94
C ILE A 417 -10.33 29.67 31.73
N ALA A 418 -11.42 29.65 30.96
CA ALA A 418 -12.06 28.40 30.56
C ALA A 418 -11.28 27.78 29.41
N LEU A 419 -10.86 26.53 29.56
CA LEU A 419 -10.33 25.70 28.48
C LEU A 419 -11.35 24.61 28.19
N SER A 420 -11.85 24.56 26.96
CA SER A 420 -12.74 23.51 26.50
C SER A 420 -11.96 22.58 25.58
N HIS A 421 -11.96 21.29 25.90
CA HIS A 421 -11.63 20.22 24.96
C HIS A 421 -12.97 19.67 24.44
N VAL A 422 -13.15 19.69 23.13
CA VAL A 422 -14.23 18.96 22.44
C VAL A 422 -13.61 17.76 21.77
#